data_AF-A0A933J0L9-F1
#
_entry.id   AF-A0A933J0L9-F1
#
_cell.length_a   1.000
_cell.length_b   1.000
_cell.length_c   1.000
_cell.angle_alpha   90.00
_cell.angle_beta   90.00
_cell.angle_gamma   90.00
#
_symmetry.space_group_name_H-M   'P 1'
#
loop_
_entity.id
_entity.type
_entity.pdbx_description
1 polymer ?
#
loop_
_entity_poly.entity_id
_entity_poly.type
_entity_poly.pdbx_seq_one_letter_code
_entity_poly.pdbx_strand_id
1 'polypeptide(L)'
;MPGARDYPGDHWLTVLANDPHFLVSDFEIKRSEGISTVDLLRDPLDAVEFRPRHFTVEQGNQVYRFTATLDYGTQKRVVEIQGKHTLGDFDAVLREAFRLGPLDHLSALTRITSRGQGKLPREQRYGVLNPFEPTAAMQLPLAGLGLEVGAHLEYLYDFGESLCHTLILESIAFAERGVQYPRVVR
;
A
#
# COMPACT_ATOMS: atom_id res chain seq x y z
N MET A 1 14.58 37.03 -15.40
CA MET A 1 13.91 35.73 -15.20
C MET A 1 14.07 34.97 -16.51
N PRO A 2 14.78 33.83 -16.56
CA PRO A 2 14.89 33.04 -17.78
C PRO A 2 13.52 32.46 -18.18
N GLY A 3 13.28 32.29 -19.47
CA GLY A 3 12.02 31.77 -20.02
C GLY A 3 12.04 30.24 -20.18
N ALA A 4 10.87 29.64 -20.39
CA ALA A 4 10.68 28.18 -20.52
C ALA A 4 11.49 27.49 -21.64
N ARG A 5 12.17 28.24 -22.51
CA ARG A 5 13.04 27.75 -23.58
C ARG A 5 14.53 27.75 -23.23
N ASP A 6 14.91 28.32 -22.08
CA ASP A 6 16.30 28.46 -21.64
C ASP A 6 16.74 27.30 -20.72
N TYR A 7 15.86 26.33 -20.45
CA TYR A 7 16.28 25.04 -19.91
C TYR A 7 16.81 24.19 -21.07
N PRO A 8 18.14 23.97 -21.20
CA PRO A 8 18.57 22.75 -21.87
C PRO A 8 17.90 21.62 -21.11
N GLY A 9 17.10 20.81 -21.81
CA GLY A 9 16.49 19.64 -21.21
C GLY A 9 17.59 18.64 -20.89
N ASP A 10 18.37 18.90 -19.84
CA ASP A 10 19.22 17.91 -19.23
C ASP A 10 18.27 16.78 -18.84
N HIS A 11 18.45 15.65 -19.52
CA HIS A 11 17.63 14.46 -19.34
C HIS A 11 17.54 14.24 -17.83
N TRP A 12 16.33 14.16 -17.28
CA TRP A 12 16.09 14.16 -15.83
C TRP A 12 16.97 13.13 -15.07
N LEU A 13 17.40 12.04 -15.73
CA LEU A 13 18.43 11.14 -15.23
C LEU A 13 19.76 11.82 -14.89
N THR A 14 20.25 12.75 -15.71
CA THR A 14 21.48 13.51 -15.48
C THR A 14 21.36 14.40 -14.25
N VAL A 15 20.20 15.01 -14.03
CA VAL A 15 19.95 15.82 -12.83
C VAL A 15 19.97 14.93 -11.58
N LEU A 16 19.28 13.79 -11.62
CA LEU A 16 19.21 12.86 -10.49
C LEU A 16 20.53 12.11 -10.24
N ALA A 17 21.28 11.77 -11.28
CA ALA A 17 22.57 11.09 -11.17
C ALA A 17 23.65 11.98 -10.53
N ASN A 18 23.48 13.30 -10.59
CA ASN A 18 24.40 14.27 -9.98
C ASN A 18 23.89 14.80 -8.63
N ASP A 19 22.71 14.40 -8.17
CA ASP A 19 22.17 14.79 -6.86
C ASP A 19 22.59 13.77 -5.79
N PRO A 20 23.42 14.16 -4.79
CA PRO A 20 23.91 13.23 -3.78
C PRO A 20 22.80 12.70 -2.84
N HIS A 21 21.60 13.28 -2.88
CA HIS A 21 20.45 12.80 -2.13
C HIS A 21 19.74 11.63 -2.80
N PHE A 22 20.14 11.24 -4.01
CA PHE A 22 19.50 10.18 -4.78
C PHE A 22 20.50 9.13 -5.27
N LEU A 23 20.04 7.87 -5.28
CA LEU A 23 20.69 6.74 -5.91
C LEU A 23 19.84 6.36 -7.13
N VAL A 24 20.43 6.43 -8.31
CA VAL A 24 19.73 6.18 -9.58
C VAL A 24 20.33 4.94 -10.23
N SER A 25 19.45 4.04 -10.65
CA SER A 25 19.77 2.87 -11.47
C SER A 25 18.83 2.83 -12.67
N ASP A 26 19.08 1.90 -13.61
CA ASP A 26 18.24 1.70 -14.79
C ASP A 26 16.78 1.33 -14.46
N PHE A 27 16.50 0.90 -13.22
CA PHE A 27 15.19 0.40 -12.80
C PHE A 27 14.58 1.17 -11.62
N GLU A 28 15.32 2.11 -11.00
CA GLU A 28 14.87 2.75 -9.75
C GLU A 28 15.58 4.07 -9.43
N ILE A 29 14.85 4.97 -8.76
CA ILE A 29 15.37 6.18 -8.12
C ILE A 29 15.06 6.08 -6.62
N LYS A 30 16.10 6.07 -5.78
CA LYS A 30 15.99 5.98 -4.32
C LYS A 30 16.58 7.22 -3.66
N ARG A 31 16.12 7.61 -2.46
CA ARG A 31 16.85 8.60 -1.66
C ARG A 31 18.04 7.97 -0.94
N SER A 32 19.17 8.66 -0.91
CA SER A 32 20.42 8.18 -0.31
C SER A 32 20.42 8.25 1.22
N GLU A 33 19.47 8.97 1.83
CA GLU A 33 19.29 8.99 3.28
C GLU A 33 18.42 7.81 3.74
N GLY A 34 19.05 6.83 4.41
CA GLY A 34 18.36 5.81 5.20
C GLY A 34 18.34 4.38 4.67
N ILE A 35 19.12 4.05 3.64
CA ILE A 35 19.20 2.69 3.07
C ILE A 35 20.60 2.11 3.35
N SER A 36 20.66 1.00 4.07
CA SER A 36 21.91 0.28 4.33
C SER A 36 22.43 -0.36 3.03
N THR A 37 23.75 -0.49 2.86
CA THR A 37 24.35 -1.23 1.73
C THR A 37 23.85 -2.67 1.60
N VAL A 38 23.28 -3.22 2.69
CA VAL A 38 22.64 -4.54 2.73
C VAL A 38 21.25 -4.53 2.09
N ASP A 39 20.52 -3.41 2.17
CA ASP A 39 19.19 -3.23 1.55
C ASP A 39 19.28 -3.10 0.02
N LEU A 40 20.46 -2.75 -0.52
CA LEU A 40 20.75 -2.69 -1.95
C LEU A 40 20.99 -4.07 -2.59
N LEU A 41 21.30 -5.10 -1.80
CA LEU A 41 21.61 -6.45 -2.28
C LEU A 41 20.42 -7.42 -2.18
N ARG A 42 19.30 -6.96 -1.65
CA ARG A 42 18.10 -7.77 -1.44
C ARG A 42 17.11 -7.43 -2.54
N ASP A 43 16.66 -8.45 -3.28
CA ASP A 43 15.64 -8.27 -4.31
C ASP A 43 14.43 -7.54 -3.69
N PRO A 44 14.15 -6.28 -4.08
CA PRO A 44 13.16 -5.44 -3.41
C PRO A 44 11.73 -5.96 -3.59
N LEU A 45 11.52 -6.94 -4.47
CA LEU A 45 10.22 -7.58 -4.70
C LEU A 45 9.95 -8.77 -3.76
N ASP A 46 10.99 -9.39 -3.18
CA ASP A 46 10.87 -10.66 -2.45
C ASP A 46 11.09 -10.56 -0.93
N ALA A 47 11.55 -9.41 -0.41
CA ALA A 47 11.76 -9.25 1.02
C ALA A 47 10.45 -8.91 1.77
N VAL A 48 9.58 -9.90 1.99
CA VAL A 48 8.52 -9.75 3.01
C VAL A 48 9.19 -9.77 4.38
N GLU A 49 9.57 -8.58 4.89
CA GLU A 49 10.04 -8.42 6.27
C GLU A 49 8.89 -8.45 7.27
N PHE A 50 7.64 -8.39 6.80
CA PHE A 50 6.49 -8.40 7.68
C PHE A 50 6.19 -9.81 8.20
N ARG A 51 6.38 -10.00 9.50
CA ARG A 51 5.89 -11.18 10.22
C ARG A 51 4.52 -10.88 10.80
N PRO A 52 3.45 -11.61 10.39
CA PRO A 52 2.14 -11.41 10.96
C PRO A 52 2.15 -11.72 12.46
N ARG A 53 1.42 -10.91 13.22
CA ARG A 53 1.16 -11.18 14.63
C ARG A 53 0.22 -12.37 14.76
N HIS A 54 0.37 -13.12 15.85
CA HIS A 54 -0.64 -14.09 16.24
C HIS A 54 -1.96 -13.36 16.56
N PHE A 55 -3.07 -13.95 16.17
CA PHE A 55 -4.41 -13.43 16.42
C PHE A 55 -5.35 -14.55 16.84
N THR A 56 -6.39 -14.22 17.59
CA THR A 56 -7.40 -15.18 18.06
C THR A 56 -8.43 -15.47 16.97
N VAL A 57 -9.19 -16.56 17.13
CA VAL A 57 -10.34 -16.87 16.26
C VAL A 57 -11.36 -15.73 16.26
N GLU A 58 -11.53 -15.07 17.41
CA GLU A 58 -12.41 -13.90 17.54
C GLU A 58 -11.93 -12.73 16.68
N GLN A 59 -10.66 -12.37 16.77
CA GLN A 59 -10.05 -11.32 15.93
C GLN A 59 -10.15 -11.66 14.43
N GLY A 60 -9.99 -12.94 14.06
CA GLY A 60 -10.20 -13.40 12.69
C GLY A 60 -11.65 -13.24 12.19
N ASN A 61 -12.64 -13.31 13.08
CA ASN A 61 -14.06 -13.17 12.73
C ASN A 61 -14.59 -11.73 12.80
N GLN A 62 -13.85 -10.82 13.42
CA GLN A 62 -14.17 -9.40 13.43
C GLN A 62 -14.09 -8.81 12.02
N VAL A 63 -14.96 -7.85 11.76
CA VAL A 63 -15.05 -7.09 10.51
C VAL A 63 -14.33 -5.76 10.69
N TYR A 64 -13.42 -5.49 9.77
CA TYR A 64 -12.68 -4.26 9.63
C TYR A 64 -13.36 -3.43 8.56
N ARG A 65 -13.83 -2.24 8.93
CA ARG A 65 -14.48 -1.30 8.02
C ARG A 65 -13.50 -0.21 7.62
N PHE A 66 -13.11 -0.20 6.35
CA PHE A 66 -12.25 0.82 5.78
C PHE A 66 -13.04 1.83 4.98
N THR A 67 -12.76 3.10 5.21
CA THR A 67 -12.95 4.14 4.21
C THR A 67 -11.76 4.08 3.25
N ALA A 68 -12.02 3.95 1.95
CA ALA A 68 -11.03 4.05 0.89
C ALA A 68 -11.29 5.29 0.04
N THR A 69 -10.27 6.09 -0.24
CA THR A 69 -10.36 7.30 -1.06
C THR A 69 -9.27 7.28 -2.11
N LEU A 70 -9.64 7.42 -3.38
CA LEU A 70 -8.67 7.58 -4.46
C LEU A 70 -8.06 9.00 -4.41
N ASP A 71 -6.74 9.09 -4.47
CA ASP A 71 -5.96 10.32 -4.26
C ASP A 71 -6.52 11.55 -5.00
N TYR A 72 -6.52 12.70 -4.29
CA TYR A 72 -7.00 14.01 -4.74
C TYR A 72 -8.43 14.06 -5.34
N GLY A 73 -9.20 12.97 -5.20
CA GLY A 73 -10.54 12.84 -5.74
C GLY A 73 -11.64 12.91 -4.69
N THR A 74 -12.89 12.95 -5.17
CA THR A 74 -14.12 12.81 -4.37
C THR A 74 -14.58 11.35 -4.27
N GLN A 75 -13.90 10.42 -4.93
CA GLN A 75 -14.31 9.03 -5.01
C GLN A 75 -13.96 8.31 -3.71
N LYS A 76 -14.97 8.20 -2.86
CA LYS A 76 -14.94 7.44 -1.61
C LYS A 76 -15.65 6.10 -1.79
N ARG A 77 -15.09 5.04 -1.22
CA ARG A 77 -15.72 3.73 -1.08
C ARG A 77 -15.60 3.28 0.37
N VAL A 78 -16.56 2.49 0.82
CA VAL A 78 -16.48 1.82 2.11
C VAL A 78 -16.39 0.33 1.85
N VAL A 79 -15.38 -0.30 2.42
CA VAL A 79 -15.12 -1.73 2.28
C VAL A 79 -15.15 -2.37 3.66
N GLU A 80 -15.82 -3.51 3.76
CA GLU A 80 -15.84 -4.31 4.98
C GLU A 80 -15.26 -5.69 4.70
N ILE A 81 -14.31 -6.10 5.53
CA ILE A 81 -13.55 -7.34 5.36
C ILE A 81 -13.24 -7.97 6.73
N GLN A 82 -13.40 -9.29 6.86
CA GLN A 82 -13.07 -9.99 8.11
C GLN A 82 -11.56 -10.13 8.34
N GLY A 83 -11.14 -10.16 9.60
CA GLY A 83 -9.73 -10.26 10.01
C GLY A 83 -9.00 -11.53 9.51
N LYS A 84 -9.75 -12.62 9.25
CA LYS A 84 -9.21 -13.87 8.71
C LYS A 84 -8.93 -13.82 7.20
N HIS A 85 -9.53 -12.88 6.48
CA HIS A 85 -9.26 -12.70 5.06
C HIS A 85 -7.84 -12.16 4.87
N THR A 86 -7.29 -12.43 3.71
CA THR A 86 -5.91 -12.09 3.39
C THR A 86 -5.78 -10.72 2.72
N LEU A 87 -4.56 -10.25 2.52
CA LEU A 87 -4.33 -9.06 1.69
C LEU A 87 -4.67 -9.28 0.22
N GLY A 88 -4.63 -10.53 -0.27
CA GLY A 88 -5.15 -10.86 -1.60
C GLY A 88 -6.66 -10.66 -1.70
N ASP A 89 -7.42 -11.08 -0.68
CA ASP A 89 -8.87 -10.82 -0.60
C ASP A 89 -9.15 -9.31 -0.51
N PHE A 90 -8.31 -8.58 0.24
CA PHE A 90 -8.44 -7.14 0.39
C PHE A 90 -8.15 -6.38 -0.91
N ASP A 91 -7.11 -6.77 -1.64
CA ASP A 91 -6.79 -6.27 -2.98
C ASP A 91 -7.97 -6.51 -3.95
N ALA A 92 -8.51 -7.72 -3.98
CA ALA A 92 -9.61 -8.07 -4.87
C ALA A 92 -10.86 -7.17 -4.64
N VAL A 93 -11.26 -6.95 -3.38
CA VAL A 93 -12.42 -6.09 -3.08
C VAL A 93 -12.13 -4.60 -3.33
N LEU A 94 -10.89 -4.14 -3.18
CA LEU A 94 -10.50 -2.76 -3.53
C LEU A 94 -10.57 -2.54 -5.05
N ARG A 95 -10.07 -3.50 -5.83
CA ARG A 95 -10.22 -3.48 -7.30
C ARG A 95 -11.68 -3.42 -7.71
N GLU A 96 -12.54 -4.24 -7.09
CA GLU A 96 -13.98 -4.18 -7.32
C GLU A 96 -14.57 -2.80 -6.97
N ALA A 97 -14.24 -2.26 -5.79
CA ALA A 97 -14.79 -1.01 -5.28
C ALA A 97 -14.50 0.19 -6.20
N PHE A 98 -13.32 0.21 -6.82
CA PHE A 98 -12.87 1.26 -7.72
C PHE A 98 -12.96 0.89 -9.21
N ARG A 99 -13.51 -0.28 -9.54
CA ARG A 99 -13.64 -0.81 -10.92
C ARG A 99 -12.29 -0.88 -11.65
N LEU A 100 -11.25 -1.26 -10.92
CA LEU A 100 -9.92 -1.49 -11.45
C LEU A 100 -9.87 -2.87 -12.14
N GLY A 101 -8.91 -3.07 -13.02
CA GLY A 101 -8.74 -4.35 -13.68
C GLY A 101 -8.33 -5.45 -12.69
N PRO A 102 -8.95 -6.64 -12.76
CA PRO A 102 -8.71 -7.70 -11.79
C PRO A 102 -7.34 -8.37 -11.97
N LEU A 103 -6.77 -8.36 -13.18
CA LEU A 103 -5.60 -9.16 -13.57
C LEU A 103 -4.68 -8.41 -14.56
N ASP A 104 -4.46 -7.11 -14.39
CA ASP A 104 -3.68 -6.30 -15.35
C ASP A 104 -2.47 -5.60 -14.71
N HIS A 105 -2.57 -5.24 -13.43
CA HIS A 105 -1.52 -4.50 -12.73
C HIS A 105 -1.19 -5.07 -11.34
N LEU A 106 0.08 -4.92 -10.96
CA LEU A 106 0.56 -5.17 -9.60
C LEU A 106 0.02 -4.11 -8.63
N SER A 107 0.01 -4.45 -7.35
CA SER A 107 -0.37 -3.52 -6.29
C SER A 107 0.47 -3.72 -5.02
N ALA A 108 0.39 -2.79 -4.08
CA ALA A 108 1.05 -2.90 -2.78
C ALA A 108 0.24 -2.19 -1.69
N LEU A 109 0.37 -2.70 -0.46
CA LEU A 109 -0.17 -2.07 0.74
C LEU A 109 0.97 -1.62 1.66
N THR A 110 0.86 -0.38 2.13
CA THR A 110 1.82 0.23 3.06
C THR A 110 1.08 0.83 4.24
N ARG A 111 1.46 0.49 5.48
CA ARG A 111 0.97 1.19 6.66
C ARG A 111 1.76 2.47 6.90
N ILE A 112 1.05 3.56 7.08
CA ILE A 112 1.62 4.88 7.35
C ILE A 112 1.40 5.22 8.83
N THR A 113 2.47 5.54 9.55
CA THR A 113 2.41 5.93 10.96
C THR A 113 3.04 7.30 11.17
N SER A 114 2.26 8.24 11.73
CA SER A 114 2.78 9.57 12.06
C SER A 114 3.80 9.51 13.18
N ARG A 115 4.87 10.30 13.05
CA ARG A 115 5.93 10.41 14.06
C ARG A 115 5.90 11.74 14.83
N GLY A 116 4.82 12.52 14.70
CA GLY A 116 4.69 13.86 15.25
C GLY A 116 5.19 14.96 14.30
N GLN A 117 5.04 16.22 14.71
CA GLN A 117 5.34 17.37 13.86
C GLN A 117 6.80 17.41 13.39
N GLY A 118 6.99 17.71 12.11
CA GLY A 118 8.30 17.87 11.48
C GLY A 118 9.08 16.57 11.22
N LYS A 119 8.52 15.40 11.55
CA LYS A 119 9.13 14.10 11.27
C LYS A 119 8.44 13.42 10.10
N LEU A 120 9.24 12.84 9.21
CA LEU A 120 8.72 11.97 8.15
C LEU A 120 7.90 10.82 8.77
N PRO A 121 6.77 10.44 8.13
CA PRO A 121 6.00 9.29 8.56
C PRO A 121 6.87 8.03 8.48
N ARG A 122 6.57 7.05 9.32
CA ARG A 122 7.14 5.72 9.19
C ARG A 122 6.23 4.89 8.31
N GLU A 123 6.83 4.31 7.29
CA GLU A 123 6.21 3.39 6.36
C GLU A 123 6.55 1.95 6.75
N GLN A 124 5.54 1.08 6.68
CA GLN A 124 5.70 -0.35 6.85
C GLN A 124 5.00 -1.03 5.67
N ARG A 125 5.79 -1.43 4.68
CA ARG A 125 5.30 -2.12 3.49
C ARG A 125 4.98 -3.57 3.82
N TYR A 126 3.82 -4.06 3.37
CA TYR A 126 3.41 -5.46 3.55
C TYR A 126 3.84 -6.37 2.41
N GLY A 127 4.33 -5.79 1.31
CA GLY A 127 4.85 -6.48 0.13
C GLY A 127 4.05 -6.14 -1.13
N VAL A 128 4.43 -6.78 -2.24
CA VAL A 128 3.73 -6.67 -3.53
C VAL A 128 2.65 -7.73 -3.62
N LEU A 129 1.49 -7.34 -4.12
CA LEU A 129 0.34 -8.19 -4.40
C LEU A 129 0.27 -8.35 -5.92
N ASN A 130 0.41 -9.60 -6.37
CA ASN A 130 0.50 -9.93 -7.77
C ASN A 130 -0.76 -10.73 -8.17
N PRO A 131 -1.66 -10.17 -8.99
CA PRO A 131 -2.86 -10.89 -9.40
C PRO A 131 -2.57 -12.06 -10.35
N PHE A 132 -1.37 -12.13 -10.94
CA PHE A 132 -0.96 -13.21 -11.84
C PHE A 132 -0.44 -14.44 -11.09
N GLU A 133 0.21 -14.24 -9.94
CA GLU A 133 0.91 -15.29 -9.19
C GLU A 133 0.80 -15.05 -7.68
N PRO A 134 0.51 -16.09 -6.86
CA PRO A 134 0.44 -15.93 -5.41
C PRO A 134 1.77 -15.45 -4.82
N THR A 135 1.74 -14.32 -4.10
CA THR A 135 2.89 -13.85 -3.31
C THR A 135 2.72 -14.19 -1.83
N ALA A 136 3.81 -14.17 -1.07
CA ALA A 136 3.74 -14.31 0.39
C ALA A 136 2.90 -13.19 1.05
N ALA A 137 2.96 -11.97 0.50
CA ALA A 137 2.16 -10.84 0.99
C ALA A 137 0.65 -11.07 0.82
N MET A 138 0.23 -11.67 -0.29
CA MET A 138 -1.18 -11.98 -0.55
C MET A 138 -1.78 -13.00 0.43
N GLN A 139 -0.94 -13.73 1.17
CA GLN A 139 -1.38 -14.70 2.17
C GLN A 139 -1.43 -14.13 3.59
N LEU A 140 -0.98 -12.88 3.78
CA LEU A 140 -1.00 -12.25 5.10
C LEU A 140 -2.45 -12.01 5.55
N PRO A 141 -2.87 -12.54 6.71
CA PRO A 141 -4.20 -12.28 7.24
C PRO A 141 -4.29 -10.86 7.77
N LEU A 142 -5.43 -10.20 7.56
CA LEU A 142 -5.66 -8.81 7.93
C LEU A 142 -5.52 -8.59 9.45
N ALA A 143 -6.04 -9.49 10.29
CA ALA A 143 -5.88 -9.43 11.74
C ALA A 143 -4.40 -9.55 12.16
N GLY A 144 -3.62 -10.31 11.39
CA GLY A 144 -2.18 -10.46 11.59
C GLY A 144 -1.38 -9.16 11.39
N LEU A 145 -1.97 -8.15 10.75
CA LEU A 145 -1.35 -6.84 10.60
C LEU A 145 -1.29 -6.03 11.91
N GLY A 146 -2.12 -6.36 12.90
CA GLY A 146 -2.20 -5.62 14.16
C GLY A 146 -2.61 -4.16 13.95
N LEU A 147 -3.64 -3.94 13.12
CA LEU A 147 -4.24 -2.62 12.89
C LEU A 147 -5.17 -2.25 14.05
N GLU A 148 -5.26 -0.96 14.30
CA GLU A 148 -6.14 -0.34 15.29
C GLU A 148 -7.03 0.67 14.59
N VAL A 149 -8.19 1.00 15.17
CA VAL A 149 -9.07 2.05 14.62
C VAL A 149 -8.30 3.36 14.46
N GLY A 150 -8.47 4.02 13.32
CA GLY A 150 -7.68 5.18 12.89
C GLY A 150 -6.38 4.82 12.18
N ALA A 151 -6.05 3.54 12.00
CA ALA A 151 -4.91 3.13 11.19
C ALA A 151 -5.04 3.64 9.75
N HIS A 152 -3.93 4.18 9.24
CA HIS A 152 -3.81 4.71 7.89
C HIS A 152 -2.98 3.74 7.04
N LEU A 153 -3.56 3.27 5.94
CA LEU A 153 -2.85 2.51 4.93
C LEU A 153 -2.90 3.25 3.59
N GLU A 154 -1.88 3.03 2.80
CA GLU A 154 -1.81 3.40 1.40
C GLU A 154 -1.94 2.13 0.55
N TYR A 155 -2.83 2.16 -0.43
CA TYR A 155 -2.99 1.12 -1.44
C TYR A 155 -2.59 1.68 -2.80
N LEU A 156 -1.43 1.25 -3.28
CA LEU A 156 -0.90 1.60 -4.58
C LEU A 156 -1.31 0.53 -5.58
N TYR A 157 -2.11 0.90 -6.57
CA TYR A 157 -2.45 0.08 -7.72
C TYR A 157 -1.74 0.63 -8.95
N ASP A 158 -1.25 -0.26 -9.81
CA ASP A 158 -0.47 0.07 -11.01
C ASP A 158 0.76 0.94 -10.71
N PHE A 159 1.92 0.31 -10.66
CA PHE A 159 3.18 1.03 -10.41
C PHE A 159 3.59 1.93 -11.59
N GLY A 160 3.00 1.75 -12.78
CA GLY A 160 3.21 2.64 -13.92
C GLY A 160 2.48 3.97 -13.75
N GLU A 161 1.16 3.93 -13.54
CA GLU A 161 0.32 5.12 -13.35
C GLU A 161 0.36 5.69 -11.92
N SER A 162 0.86 4.91 -10.95
CA SER A 162 0.90 5.26 -9.53
C SER A 162 -0.47 5.62 -8.95
N LEU A 163 -1.48 4.79 -9.22
CA LEU A 163 -2.85 5.01 -8.77
C LEU A 163 -2.98 4.69 -7.28
N CYS A 164 -2.87 5.72 -6.45
CA CYS A 164 -2.83 5.59 -5.00
C CYS A 164 -4.18 5.85 -4.33
N HIS A 165 -4.48 5.03 -3.31
CA HIS A 165 -5.66 5.17 -2.47
C HIS A 165 -5.26 5.28 -1.00
N THR A 166 -5.85 6.26 -0.33
CA THR A 166 -5.81 6.40 1.12
C THR A 166 -6.89 5.52 1.76
N LEU A 167 -6.50 4.62 2.66
CA LEU A 167 -7.40 3.76 3.43
C LEU A 167 -7.34 4.11 4.91
N ILE A 168 -8.50 4.38 5.52
CA ILE A 168 -8.64 4.66 6.94
C ILE A 168 -9.50 3.58 7.59
N LEU A 169 -9.00 2.93 8.62
CA LEU A 169 -9.76 1.95 9.40
C LEU A 169 -10.71 2.68 10.35
N GLU A 170 -12.00 2.69 10.04
CA GLU A 170 -13.03 3.42 10.79
C GLU A 170 -13.53 2.64 12.01
N SER A 171 -13.66 1.31 11.87
CA SER A 171 -14.14 0.46 12.95
C SER A 171 -13.71 -0.99 12.82
N ILE A 172 -13.68 -1.67 13.96
CA ILE A 172 -13.55 -3.12 14.09
C ILE A 172 -14.75 -3.59 14.92
N ALA A 173 -15.57 -4.49 14.38
CA ALA A 173 -16.80 -4.95 15.03
C ALA A 173 -17.05 -6.44 14.78
N PHE A 174 -18.06 -7.02 15.45
CA PHE A 174 -18.49 -8.39 15.14
C PHE A 174 -19.15 -8.46 13.77
N ALA A 175 -18.95 -9.60 13.08
CA ALA A 175 -19.62 -9.86 11.82
C ALA A 175 -21.14 -9.89 11.98
N GLU A 176 -21.83 -9.26 11.02
CA GLU A 176 -23.28 -9.29 10.96
C GLU A 176 -23.78 -10.68 10.53
N ARG A 177 -24.88 -11.14 11.15
CA ARG A 177 -25.45 -12.45 10.85
C ARG A 177 -26.01 -12.48 9.43
N GLY A 178 -25.59 -13.46 8.64
CA GLY A 178 -26.10 -13.66 7.26
C GLY A 178 -25.47 -12.74 6.22
N VAL A 179 -24.47 -11.93 6.59
CA VAL A 179 -23.71 -11.09 5.67
C VAL A 179 -22.49 -11.84 5.15
N GLN A 180 -22.22 -11.72 3.85
CA GLN A 180 -20.99 -12.21 3.23
C GLN A 180 -19.95 -11.08 3.16
N TYR A 181 -18.70 -11.43 3.43
CA TYR A 181 -17.53 -10.56 3.39
C TYR A 181 -16.44 -11.23 2.53
N PRO A 182 -15.53 -10.47 1.92
CA PRO A 182 -15.49 -9.00 1.87
C PRO A 182 -16.65 -8.41 1.06
N ARG A 183 -17.01 -7.15 1.31
CA ARG A 183 -18.06 -6.44 0.56
C ARG A 183 -17.76 -4.95 0.41
N VAL A 184 -18.26 -4.36 -0.66
CA VAL A 184 -18.36 -2.91 -0.82
C VAL A 184 -19.70 -2.45 -0.23
N VAL A 185 -19.65 -1.55 0.74
CA VAL A 185 -20.83 -0.93 1.35
C VAL A 185 -21.24 0.26 0.49
N ARG A 186 -22.52 0.28 0.08
CA ARG A 186 -23.10 1.37 -0.71
C ARG A 186 -23.40 2.60 0.14
#